data_AF-A0A4C1TEH4-F1
#
_entry.id   AF-A0A4C1TEH4-F1
#
_cell.length_a   1.000
_cell.length_b   1.000
_cell.length_c   1.000
_cell.angle_alpha   90.00
_cell.angle_beta   90.00
_cell.angle_gamma   90.00
#
_symmetry.space_group_name_H-M   'P 1'
#
loop_
_entity.id
_entity.type
_entity.pdbx_description
1 polymer ?
#
loop_
_entity_poly.entity_id
_entity_poly.type
_entity_poly.pdbx_seq_one_letter_code
_entity_poly.pdbx_strand_id
1 'polypeptide(L)'
;MPHKKNRTLREVRIVQHDYGAMSITPHMTPNELNIVKELFFLNLKQLSSDKEKIQQSTSNQRNSNDWIELRKNMVTASNFGTVVKRRKTSSKAKFVQNISYKSNLRNIAAIAHGMENEQLALQQLAMQ
;
A
#
# COMPACT_ATOMS: atom_id res chain seq x y z
N MET A 1 34.34 5.57 31.65
CA MET A 1 34.38 6.24 30.33
C MET A 1 33.15 5.82 29.52
N PRO A 2 32.22 6.71 29.14
CA PRO A 2 31.05 6.31 28.35
C PRO A 2 31.45 6.08 26.89
N HIS A 3 31.08 4.92 26.36
CA HIS A 3 31.33 4.52 24.97
C HIS A 3 30.50 5.38 24.00
N LYS A 4 31.15 6.33 23.31
CA LYS A 4 30.50 7.12 22.25
C LYS A 4 30.27 6.21 21.03
N LYS A 5 29.00 5.84 20.79
CA LYS A 5 28.60 5.15 19.56
C LYS A 5 28.69 6.13 18.40
N ASN A 6 29.77 6.05 17.62
CA ASN A 6 29.93 6.77 16.35
C ASN A 6 28.96 6.18 15.32
N ARG A 7 27.69 6.58 15.37
CA ARG A 7 26.71 6.29 14.32
C ARG A 7 26.92 7.27 13.19
N THR A 8 27.76 6.92 12.23
CA THR A 8 27.79 7.61 10.95
C THR A 8 26.46 7.31 10.25
N LEU A 9 25.66 8.34 10.00
CA LEU A 9 24.47 8.19 9.17
C LEU A 9 24.95 7.75 7.79
N ARG A 10 24.65 6.51 7.41
CA ARG A 10 24.96 6.01 6.07
C ARG A 10 24.22 6.91 5.09
N GLU A 11 24.97 7.59 4.24
CA GLU A 11 24.40 8.42 3.19
C GLU A 11 23.68 7.48 2.21
N VAL A 12 22.38 7.33 2.40
CA VAL A 12 21.55 6.55 1.49
C VAL A 12 21.43 7.40 0.23
N ARG A 13 22.13 7.03 -0.85
CA ARG A 13 21.80 7.54 -2.19
C ARG A 13 20.35 7.14 -2.45
N ILE A 14 19.42 8.08 -2.25
CA ILE A 14 18.02 7.86 -2.55
C ILE A 14 17.93 7.87 -4.07
N VAL A 15 17.88 6.67 -4.68
CA VAL A 15 17.46 6.53 -6.06
C VAL A 15 16.01 6.97 -6.10
N GLN A 16 15.78 8.22 -6.53
CA GLN A 16 14.44 8.78 -6.65
C GLN A 16 13.73 8.06 -7.80
N HIS A 17 12.72 7.30 -7.45
CA HIS A 17 11.74 6.83 -8.43
C HIS A 17 10.74 7.96 -8.70
N ASP A 18 10.08 7.95 -9.86
CA ASP A 18 9.23 9.04 -10.39
C ASP A 18 8.28 9.66 -9.34
N TYR A 19 7.78 8.86 -8.39
CA TYR A 19 6.86 9.27 -7.32
C TYR A 19 7.49 9.13 -5.91
N GLY A 20 8.47 9.98 -5.57
CA GLY A 20 9.25 9.89 -4.32
C GLY A 20 9.15 11.11 -3.38
N ALA A 21 9.99 11.10 -2.32
CA ALA A 21 10.09 12.18 -1.31
C ALA A 21 10.37 13.58 -1.90
N MET A 22 10.96 13.60 -3.09
CA MET A 22 11.40 14.77 -3.85
C MET A 22 10.49 15.06 -5.06
N SER A 23 9.35 14.37 -5.18
CA SER A 23 8.33 14.68 -6.20
C SER A 23 7.61 15.95 -5.77
N ILE A 24 7.87 17.05 -6.50
CA ILE A 24 7.38 18.39 -6.19
C ILE A 24 6.38 18.93 -7.23
N THR A 25 6.39 18.36 -8.43
CA THR A 25 5.57 18.79 -9.57
C THR A 25 4.43 17.81 -9.82
N PRO A 26 3.16 18.23 -9.71
CA PRO A 26 2.03 17.43 -10.16
C PRO A 26 2.14 17.16 -11.66
N HIS A 27 1.93 15.92 -12.09
CA HIS A 27 1.89 15.56 -13.51
C HIS A 27 0.61 16.02 -14.22
N MET A 28 -0.39 16.45 -13.43
CA MET A 28 -1.71 16.84 -13.92
C MET A 28 -2.02 18.26 -13.47
N THR A 29 -2.66 19.00 -14.37
CA THR A 29 -3.27 20.29 -14.05
C THR A 29 -4.42 20.12 -13.05
N PRO A 30 -4.85 21.19 -12.36
CA PRO A 30 -6.01 21.12 -11.46
C PRO A 30 -7.30 20.64 -12.14
N ASN A 31 -7.51 21.00 -13.41
CA ASN A 31 -8.67 20.55 -14.16
C ASN A 31 -8.62 19.05 -14.45
N GLU A 32 -7.49 18.54 -14.95
CA GLU A 32 -7.30 17.11 -15.19
C GLU A 32 -7.44 16.31 -13.90
N LEU A 33 -6.90 16.81 -12.80
CA LEU A 33 -7.03 16.18 -11.49
C LEU A 33 -8.51 16.06 -11.07
N ASN A 34 -9.32 17.09 -11.30
CA ASN A 34 -10.74 17.04 -11.00
C ASN A 34 -11.47 16.01 -11.87
N ILE A 35 -11.15 15.94 -13.16
CA ILE A 35 -11.72 14.93 -14.08
C ILE A 35 -11.36 13.51 -13.61
N VAL A 36 -10.08 13.26 -13.31
CA VAL A 36 -9.59 11.95 -12.82
C VAL A 36 -10.22 11.59 -11.48
N LYS A 37 -10.43 12.58 -10.61
CA LYS A 37 -11.10 12.39 -9.31
C LYS A 37 -12.56 11.96 -9.48
N GLU A 38 -13.31 12.59 -10.37
CA GLU A 38 -14.69 12.19 -10.66
C GLU A 38 -14.75 10.77 -11.26
N LEU A 39 -13.87 10.48 -12.23
CA LEU A 39 -13.74 9.13 -12.80
C LEU A 39 -13.42 8.08 -11.72
N PHE A 40 -12.52 8.41 -10.80
CA PHE A 40 -12.18 7.55 -9.66
C PHE A 40 -13.39 7.25 -8.77
N PHE A 41 -14.21 8.26 -8.45
CA PHE A 41 -15.42 8.05 -7.67
C PHE A 41 -16.47 7.22 -8.41
N LEU A 42 -16.62 7.40 -9.72
CA LEU A 42 -17.50 6.57 -10.54
C LEU A 42 -17.05 5.11 -10.51
N ASN A 43 -15.75 4.86 -10.68
CA ASN A 43 -15.18 3.52 -10.59
C ASN A 43 -15.44 2.91 -9.21
N LEU A 44 -15.27 3.66 -8.11
CA LEU A 44 -15.57 3.16 -6.77
C LEU A 44 -17.05 2.77 -6.58
N LYS A 45 -17.98 3.53 -7.16
CA LYS A 45 -19.41 3.20 -7.12
C LYS A 45 -19.68 1.89 -7.87
N GLN A 46 -19.06 1.70 -9.03
CA GLN A 46 -19.17 0.46 -9.80
C GLN A 46 -18.53 -0.74 -9.06
N LEU A 47 -17.35 -0.56 -8.46
CA LEU A 47 -16.75 -1.61 -7.62
C LEU A 47 -17.67 -2.01 -6.45
N SER A 48 -18.43 -1.05 -5.91
CA SER A 48 -19.36 -1.31 -4.81
C SER A 48 -20.59 -2.10 -5.26
N SER A 49 -21.09 -1.90 -6.49
CA SER A 49 -22.15 -2.75 -7.05
C SER A 49 -21.67 -4.16 -7.32
N ASP A 50 -20.43 -4.32 -7.77
CA ASP A 50 -19.87 -5.60 -8.22
C ASP A 50 -19.12 -6.35 -7.10
N LYS A 51 -19.30 -5.93 -5.84
CA LYS A 51 -18.53 -6.41 -4.67
C LYS A 51 -18.49 -7.93 -4.53
N GLU A 52 -19.59 -8.62 -4.81
CA GLU A 52 -19.73 -10.08 -4.66
C GLU A 52 -18.91 -10.80 -5.74
N LYS A 53 -19.01 -10.33 -6.99
CA LYS A 53 -18.22 -10.85 -8.10
C LYS A 53 -16.72 -10.64 -7.87
N ILE A 54 -16.34 -9.45 -7.39
CA ILE A 54 -14.96 -9.12 -7.05
C ILE A 54 -14.45 -10.03 -5.92
N GLN A 55 -15.26 -10.28 -4.89
CA GLN A 55 -14.88 -11.16 -3.79
C GLN A 55 -14.60 -12.59 -4.28
N GLN A 56 -15.41 -13.10 -5.21
CA GLN A 56 -15.21 -14.42 -5.80
C GLN A 56 -13.95 -14.48 -6.69
N SER A 57 -13.78 -13.53 -7.62
CA SER A 57 -12.64 -13.51 -8.56
C SER A 57 -11.29 -13.25 -7.90
N THR A 58 -11.31 -12.64 -6.72
CA THR A 58 -10.09 -12.30 -5.96
C THR A 58 -9.84 -13.16 -4.74
N SER A 59 -10.55 -14.27 -4.61
CA SER A 59 -10.41 -15.27 -3.53
C SER A 59 -8.97 -15.78 -3.36
N ASN A 60 -8.23 -15.94 -4.46
CA ASN A 60 -6.82 -16.36 -4.47
C ASN A 60 -5.81 -15.24 -4.12
N GLN A 61 -6.31 -14.05 -3.75
CA GLN A 61 -5.53 -12.91 -3.25
C GLN A 61 -4.28 -12.62 -4.10
N ARG A 62 -3.07 -12.74 -3.49
CA ARG A 62 -1.76 -12.47 -4.12
C ARG A 62 -1.46 -13.31 -5.37
N ASN A 63 -2.20 -14.40 -5.59
CA ASN A 63 -2.04 -15.27 -6.76
C ASN A 63 -3.05 -14.93 -7.87
N SER A 64 -3.91 -13.92 -7.68
CA SER A 64 -4.85 -13.41 -8.69
C SER A 64 -4.36 -12.08 -9.25
N ASN A 65 -4.22 -12.00 -10.58
CA ASN A 65 -3.86 -10.76 -11.25
C ASN A 65 -4.94 -9.69 -11.03
N ASP A 66 -6.21 -10.07 -11.07
CA ASP A 66 -7.35 -9.17 -10.80
C ASP A 66 -7.22 -8.51 -9.42
N TRP A 67 -6.84 -9.29 -8.39
CA TRP A 67 -6.64 -8.76 -7.04
C TRP A 67 -5.50 -7.73 -6.99
N ILE A 68 -4.41 -7.96 -7.74
CA ILE A 68 -3.28 -7.04 -7.82
C ILE A 68 -3.71 -5.74 -8.51
N GLU A 69 -4.42 -5.84 -9.64
CA GLU A 69 -4.87 -4.69 -10.42
C GLU A 69 -5.89 -3.84 -9.66
N LEU A 70 -6.90 -4.47 -9.06
CA LEU A 70 -7.91 -3.79 -8.25
C LEU A 70 -7.26 -3.03 -7.09
N ARG A 71 -6.25 -3.61 -6.44
CA ARG A 71 -5.56 -2.95 -5.30
C ARG A 71 -4.61 -1.84 -5.72
N LYS A 72 -4.16 -1.77 -6.98
CA LYS A 72 -3.43 -0.59 -7.48
C LYS A 72 -4.33 0.64 -7.52
N ASN A 73 -5.61 0.43 -7.77
CA ASN A 73 -6.62 1.49 -7.92
C ASN A 73 -7.42 1.76 -6.64
N MET A 74 -7.02 1.22 -5.48
CA MET A 74 -7.76 1.38 -4.23
C MET A 74 -6.86 1.65 -3.01
N VAL A 75 -7.40 2.44 -2.06
CA VAL A 75 -6.81 2.51 -0.72
C VAL A 75 -7.22 1.28 0.06
N THR A 76 -6.26 0.37 0.24
CA THR A 76 -6.49 -0.89 0.96
C THR A 76 -6.63 -0.66 2.48
N ALA A 77 -7.31 -1.58 3.18
CA ALA A 77 -7.54 -1.49 4.62
C ALA A 77 -6.25 -1.27 5.45
N SER A 78 -5.15 -1.93 5.09
CA SER A 78 -3.84 -1.76 5.76
C SER A 78 -3.28 -0.34 5.65
N ASN A 79 -3.66 0.42 4.62
CA ASN A 79 -3.25 1.81 4.42
C ASN A 79 -4.29 2.81 4.93
N PHE A 80 -5.57 2.42 5.02
CA PHE A 80 -6.69 3.30 5.34
C PHE A 80 -6.51 4.05 6.66
N GLY A 81 -6.13 3.35 7.73
CA GLY A 81 -5.88 3.99 9.03
C GLY A 81 -4.81 5.08 8.97
N THR A 82 -3.76 4.87 8.17
CA THR A 82 -2.68 5.84 7.95
C THR A 82 -3.14 7.04 7.12
N VAL A 83 -4.13 6.87 6.23
CA VAL A 83 -4.75 7.98 5.48
C VAL A 83 -5.60 8.82 6.41
N VAL A 84 -6.55 8.19 7.11
CA VAL A 84 -7.55 8.91 7.92
C VAL A 84 -6.94 9.68 9.08
N LYS A 85 -5.92 9.12 9.74
CA LYS A 85 -5.26 9.75 10.89
C LYS A 85 -4.23 10.81 10.51
N ARG A 86 -4.00 11.05 9.22
CA ARG A 86 -2.93 11.94 8.75
C ARG A 86 -3.31 13.41 8.97
N ARG A 87 -2.38 14.18 9.54
CA ARG A 87 -2.53 15.62 9.68
C ARG A 87 -2.35 16.30 8.32
N LYS A 88 -3.10 17.38 8.07
CA LYS A 88 -3.00 18.19 6.84
C LYS A 88 -1.58 18.73 6.59
N THR A 89 -0.87 19.04 7.68
CA THR A 89 0.50 19.59 7.69
C THR A 89 1.59 18.55 7.47
N SER A 90 1.30 17.25 7.64
CA SER A 90 2.31 16.20 7.43
C SER A 90 2.64 16.04 5.95
N SER A 91 3.91 15.81 5.64
CA SER A 91 4.35 15.49 4.27
C SER A 91 3.66 14.23 3.76
N LYS A 92 3.20 14.28 2.51
CA LYS A 92 2.54 13.17 1.81
C LYS A 92 3.55 12.31 1.05
N ALA A 93 4.73 12.85 0.77
CA ALA A 93 5.69 12.24 -0.14
C ALA A 93 6.18 10.87 0.34
N LYS A 94 6.48 10.72 1.65
CA LYS A 94 6.89 9.40 2.20
C LYS A 94 5.79 8.35 2.14
N PHE A 95 4.54 8.79 2.23
CA PHE A 95 3.39 7.89 2.17
C PHE A 95 3.09 7.45 0.75
N VAL A 96 3.10 8.38 -0.19
CA VAL A 96 3.01 8.08 -1.61
C VAL A 96 4.12 7.11 -2.00
N GLN A 97 5.36 7.37 -1.57
CA GLN A 97 6.48 6.44 -1.80
C GLN A 97 6.19 5.03 -1.25
N ASN A 98 5.70 4.91 -0.01
CA ASN A 98 5.42 3.61 0.60
C ASN A 98 4.28 2.85 -0.10
N ILE A 99 3.31 3.54 -0.68
CA ILE A 99 2.21 2.91 -1.43
C ILE A 99 2.68 2.48 -2.82
N SER A 100 3.39 3.37 -3.53
CA SER A 100 3.88 3.14 -4.90
C SER A 100 4.97 2.08 -4.95
N TYR A 101 5.85 2.04 -3.94
CA TYR A 101 6.99 1.13 -3.87
C TYR A 101 6.91 0.28 -2.60
N LYS A 102 6.14 -0.81 -2.67
CA LYS A 102 6.04 -1.76 -1.56
C LYS A 102 7.41 -2.36 -1.26
N SER A 103 7.83 -2.26 -0.01
CA SER A 103 9.05 -2.92 0.45
C SER A 103 8.85 -4.43 0.53
N ASN A 104 9.87 -5.20 0.17
CA ASN A 104 9.89 -6.63 0.42
C ASN A 104 10.11 -6.85 1.93
N LEU A 105 9.12 -7.42 2.61
CA LEU A 105 9.13 -7.64 4.06
C LEU A 105 9.39 -9.10 4.45
N ARG A 106 9.72 -9.97 3.48
CA ARG A 106 9.90 -11.42 3.71
C ARG A 106 11.04 -11.74 4.68
N ASN A 107 12.01 -10.85 4.82
CA ASN A 107 13.13 -11.00 5.73
C ASN A 107 12.78 -10.73 7.21
N ILE A 108 11.57 -10.25 7.51
CA ILE A 108 11.13 -9.99 8.88
C ILE A 108 10.56 -11.29 9.45
N ALA A 109 11.21 -11.85 10.47
CA ALA A 109 10.86 -13.16 11.05
C ALA A 109 9.38 -13.30 11.45
N ALA A 110 8.81 -12.27 12.08
CA ALA A 110 7.39 -12.30 12.47
C ALA A 110 6.44 -12.36 11.25
N ILE A 111 6.80 -11.71 10.14
CA ILE A 111 6.00 -11.73 8.91
C ILE A 111 6.18 -13.06 8.18
N ALA A 112 7.42 -13.59 8.12
CA ALA A 112 7.71 -14.91 7.57
C ALA A 112 6.90 -15.99 8.28
N HIS A 113 6.96 -16.00 9.62
CA HIS A 113 6.17 -16.90 10.46
C HIS A 113 4.66 -16.78 10.16
N GLY A 114 4.13 -15.58 10.05
CA GLY A 114 2.72 -15.36 9.71
C GLY A 114 2.34 -15.96 8.35
N MET A 115 3.16 -15.74 7.32
CA MET A 115 2.91 -16.29 5.99
C MET A 115 2.99 -17.82 5.95
N GLU A 116 3.93 -18.42 6.66
CA GLU A 116 4.14 -19.88 6.67
C GLU A 116 3.01 -20.61 7.41
N ASN A 117 2.47 -20.02 8.47
CA ASN A 117 1.46 -20.65 9.32
C ASN A 117 0.01 -20.27 8.97
N GLU A 118 -0.21 -19.32 8.06
CA GLU A 118 -1.56 -18.87 7.66
C GLU A 118 -2.43 -20.04 7.16
N GLN A 119 -1.86 -20.93 6.35
CA GLN A 119 -2.59 -22.08 5.82
C GLN A 119 -2.99 -23.08 6.91
N LEU A 120 -2.10 -23.33 7.88
CA LEU A 120 -2.39 -24.21 9.02
C LEU A 120 -3.50 -23.64 9.90
N ALA A 121 -3.47 -22.32 10.15
CA ALA A 121 -4.52 -21.64 10.91
C ALA A 121 -5.88 -21.72 10.21
N LEU A 122 -5.93 -21.58 8.89
CA LEU A 122 -7.16 -21.75 8.11
C LEU A 122 -7.71 -23.18 8.19
N GLN A 123 -6.84 -24.19 8.12
CA GLN A 123 -7.24 -25.59 8.29
C GLN A 123 -7.82 -25.85 9.69
N GLN A 124 -7.17 -25.31 10.73
CA GLN A 124 -7.64 -25.44 12.10
C GLN A 124 -9.01 -24.78 12.29
N LEU A 125 -9.22 -23.58 11.71
CA LEU A 125 -10.51 -22.88 11.76
C LEU A 125 -11.63 -23.66 11.06
N ALA A 126 -11.33 -24.36 9.96
CA ALA A 126 -12.31 -25.17 9.23
C ALA A 126 -12.72 -26.46 9.97
N MET A 127 -11.94 -26.90 10.96
CA MET A 127 -12.24 -28.07 11.79
C MET A 127 -13.02 -27.75 13.06
N GLN A 128 -13.22 -26.46 13.37
CA GLN A 128 -14.01 -25.97 14.51
C GLN A 128 -15.48 -25.83 14.14
#